data_AF-A0A9D8HSB2-F1
#
_entry.id   AF-A0A9D8HSB2-F1
#
_cell.length_a   1.000
_cell.length_b   1.000
_cell.length_c   1.000
_cell.angle_alpha   90.00
_cell.angle_beta   90.00
_cell.angle_gamma   90.00
#
_symmetry.space_group_name_H-M   'P 1'
#
loop_
_entity.id
_entity.type
_entity.pdbx_description
1 polymer ?
#
loop_
_entity_poly.entity_id
_entity_poly.type
_entity_poly.pdbx_seq_one_letter_code
_entity_poly.pdbx_strand_id
1 'polypeptide(L)'
;DKDVNIKTIAKETPGFTGADLANIFNEASLLTARHNKKKISMFEIEDAIERVIAGPEKKTRIISEEEKRIIAYHESGHALLSHILPNTDPIHKISIISRGRALGYVITLPEEDKYLKSKKELLDNITQLLGGRVSEEMNFDDITSGAQNDLDRATKLARKMVTEFGMSSKLGPVTYKIDEEEVFLGKEIISRPHYSEEIASDIDREVHQIISECYEKGRQILIDNRDALTTLANELMDKETLTREEVMKMLFNVKSHKKNSQELAGVSASSASPSASPSPVSAQSSASAASTTAAIAIKDMQSGNIAYGRRSGDDIDSRDYGNKKASGKKNKTKTVSRAQKLKKNSKN
;
A
#
# COMPACT_ATOMS: atom_id res chain seq x y z
N ASP A 1 18.41 11.43 19.31
CA ASP A 1 18.45 12.89 19.47
C ASP A 1 17.45 13.34 20.53
N LYS A 2 17.51 14.57 21.05
CA LYS A 2 16.39 15.12 21.87
C LYS A 2 15.18 15.48 21.02
N ASP A 3 15.39 15.68 19.72
CA ASP A 3 14.36 16.06 18.75
C ASP A 3 13.62 14.85 18.14
N VAL A 4 13.90 13.63 18.62
CA VAL A 4 13.20 12.41 18.16
C VAL A 4 11.81 12.34 18.81
N ASN A 5 10.78 12.36 17.99
CA ASN A 5 9.40 12.27 18.45
C ASN A 5 8.88 10.82 18.37
N ILE A 6 8.94 10.12 19.50
CA ILE A 6 8.47 8.72 19.62
C ILE A 6 6.97 8.58 19.31
N LYS A 7 6.16 9.61 19.60
CA LYS A 7 4.72 9.55 19.29
C LYS A 7 4.46 9.57 17.78
N THR A 8 5.26 10.31 17.02
CA THR A 8 5.18 10.32 15.56
C THR A 8 5.58 8.96 15.00
N ILE A 9 6.68 8.38 15.50
CA ILE A 9 7.13 7.03 15.10
C ILE A 9 6.04 5.99 15.34
N ALA A 10 5.41 6.01 16.52
CA ALA A 10 4.33 5.08 16.84
C ALA A 10 3.13 5.18 15.86
N LYS A 11 2.82 6.40 15.40
CA LYS A 11 1.75 6.62 14.40
C LYS A 11 2.15 6.21 12.99
N GLU A 12 3.45 6.23 12.68
CA GLU A 12 4.01 5.80 11.38
C GLU A 12 4.15 4.29 11.25
N THR A 13 4.15 3.57 12.37
CA THR A 13 4.33 2.11 12.41
C THR A 13 3.11 1.35 12.94
N PRO A 14 1.87 1.62 12.48
CA PRO A 14 0.70 0.88 12.93
C PRO A 14 0.80 -0.58 12.46
N GLY A 15 0.54 -1.52 13.36
CA GLY A 15 0.59 -2.96 13.08
C GLY A 15 2.01 -3.56 13.02
N PHE A 16 3.05 -2.79 13.31
CA PHE A 16 4.42 -3.29 13.40
C PHE A 16 4.60 -4.10 14.69
N THR A 17 5.32 -5.22 14.59
CA THR A 17 5.72 -6.00 15.76
C THR A 17 6.96 -5.42 16.42
N GLY A 18 7.28 -5.88 17.63
CA GLY A 18 8.54 -5.53 18.27
C GLY A 18 9.77 -5.90 17.44
N ALA A 19 9.68 -6.94 16.61
CA ALA A 19 10.75 -7.33 15.69
C ALA A 19 10.90 -6.31 14.54
N ASP A 20 9.78 -5.83 13.98
CA ASP A 20 9.80 -4.81 12.93
C ASP A 20 10.35 -3.49 13.44
N LEU A 21 9.96 -3.09 14.66
CA LEU A 21 10.52 -1.90 15.32
C LEU A 21 12.03 -2.04 15.57
N ALA A 22 12.48 -3.20 16.05
CA ALA A 22 13.91 -3.46 16.22
C ALA A 22 14.67 -3.36 14.88
N ASN A 23 14.06 -3.85 13.79
CA ASN A 23 14.63 -3.73 12.45
C ASN A 23 14.71 -2.27 11.98
N ILE A 24 13.68 -1.46 12.22
CA ILE A 24 13.69 -0.01 11.92
C ILE A 24 14.87 0.67 12.61
N PHE A 25 15.04 0.46 13.92
CA PHE A 25 16.13 1.11 14.67
C PHE A 25 17.51 0.62 14.22
N ASN A 26 17.63 -0.63 13.79
CA ASN A 26 18.85 -1.15 13.20
C ASN A 26 19.16 -0.46 11.86
N GLU A 27 18.20 -0.35 10.95
CA GLU A 27 18.35 0.38 9.68
C GLU A 27 18.67 1.87 9.91
N ALA A 28 18.00 2.52 10.87
CA ALA A 28 18.27 3.92 11.24
C ALA A 28 19.71 4.10 11.76
N SER A 29 20.22 3.13 12.52
CA SER A 29 21.60 3.12 13.00
C SER A 29 22.61 2.98 11.86
N LEU A 30 22.33 2.10 10.89
CA LEU A 30 23.16 1.92 9.69
C LEU A 30 23.16 3.17 8.81
N LEU A 31 22.01 3.82 8.62
CA LEU A 31 21.89 5.09 7.88
C LEU A 31 22.67 6.21 8.59
N THR A 32 22.55 6.30 9.91
CA THR A 32 23.29 7.27 10.73
C THR A 32 24.80 7.09 10.54
N ALA A 33 25.29 5.85 10.59
CA ALA A 33 26.70 5.54 10.37
C ALA A 33 27.15 5.88 8.94
N ARG A 34 26.33 5.58 7.91
CA ARG A 34 26.59 5.94 6.51
C ARG A 34 26.69 7.45 6.30
N HIS A 35 25.89 8.23 7.03
CA HIS A 35 25.94 9.70 7.00
C HIS A 35 27.04 10.29 7.90
N ASN A 36 27.92 9.46 8.48
CA ASN A 36 28.95 9.86 9.44
C ASN A 36 28.41 10.68 10.63
N LYS A 37 27.15 10.43 11.02
CA LYS A 37 26.53 11.06 12.19
C LYS A 37 26.81 10.22 13.44
N LYS A 38 26.85 10.89 14.61
CA LYS A 38 27.08 10.25 15.92
C LYS A 38 25.80 9.93 16.69
N LYS A 39 24.67 10.48 16.25
CA LYS A 39 23.36 10.32 16.90
C LYS A 39 22.32 10.08 15.82
N ILE A 40 21.40 9.15 16.10
CA ILE A 40 20.24 8.90 15.27
C ILE A 40 19.28 10.10 15.44
N SER A 41 18.98 10.78 14.34
CA SER A 41 18.00 11.86 14.28
C SER A 41 16.66 11.34 13.75
N MET A 42 15.61 12.17 13.83
CA MET A 42 14.28 11.80 13.33
C MET A 42 14.34 11.44 11.83
N PHE A 43 15.14 12.16 11.05
CA PHE A 43 15.33 11.91 9.62
C PHE A 43 15.78 10.48 9.31
N GLU A 44 16.77 9.93 10.04
CA GLU A 44 17.21 8.55 9.81
C GLU A 44 16.17 7.51 10.22
N ILE A 45 15.31 7.84 11.19
CA ILE A 45 14.23 6.96 11.61
C ILE A 45 13.12 6.95 10.57
N GLU A 46 12.70 8.12 10.09
CA GLU A 46 11.70 8.23 9.02
C GLU A 46 12.18 7.53 7.73
N ASP A 47 13.44 7.73 7.33
CA ASP A 47 14.01 7.05 6.17
C ASP A 47 14.08 5.53 6.36
N ALA A 48 14.37 5.07 7.58
CA ALA A 48 14.35 3.65 7.92
C ALA A 48 12.93 3.06 7.87
N ILE A 49 11.92 3.77 8.39
CA ILE A 49 10.51 3.37 8.31
C ILE A 49 10.09 3.24 6.85
N GLU A 50 10.37 4.26 6.03
CA GLU A 50 10.08 4.23 4.59
C GLU A 50 10.80 3.09 3.88
N ARG A 51 12.04 2.80 4.26
CA ARG A 51 12.82 1.70 3.71
C ARG A 51 12.23 0.34 4.06
N VAL A 52 11.68 0.18 5.26
CA VAL A 52 11.01 -1.07 5.68
C VAL A 52 9.66 -1.22 4.96
N ILE A 53 8.90 -0.13 4.80
CA ILE A 53 7.58 -0.16 4.16
C ILE A 53 7.67 -0.29 2.64
N ALA A 54 8.42 0.60 1.99
CA ALA A 54 8.46 0.74 0.53
C ALA A 54 9.71 0.14 -0.12
N GLY A 55 10.73 -0.22 0.68
CA GLY A 55 12.01 -0.72 0.20
C GLY A 55 13.06 0.38 0.02
N PRO A 56 14.28 0.02 -0.43
CA PRO A 56 15.36 0.98 -0.63
C PRO A 56 15.04 1.98 -1.74
N GLU A 57 15.47 3.22 -1.56
CA GLU A 57 15.48 4.26 -2.59
C GLU A 57 16.30 3.82 -3.82
N LYS A 58 15.73 3.99 -5.01
CA LYS A 58 16.36 3.61 -6.29
C LYS A 58 16.96 4.82 -7.00
N LYS A 59 18.07 5.34 -6.47
CA LYS A 59 18.83 6.48 -7.04
C LYS A 59 19.30 6.27 -8.48
N THR A 60 19.47 5.02 -8.91
CA THR A 60 19.94 4.68 -10.27
C THR A 60 18.83 4.57 -11.30
N ARG A 61 17.56 4.61 -10.88
CA ARG A 61 16.45 4.52 -11.83
C ARG A 61 16.26 5.87 -12.50
N ILE A 62 16.59 5.93 -13.79
CA ILE A 62 16.33 7.08 -14.63
C ILE A 62 14.85 7.08 -14.95
N ILE A 63 14.16 8.15 -14.55
CA ILE A 63 12.74 8.40 -14.85
C ILE A 63 12.73 9.59 -15.79
N SER A 64 12.00 9.50 -16.91
CA SER A 64 11.86 10.62 -17.83
C SER A 64 11.03 11.75 -17.19
N GLU A 65 11.21 12.99 -17.63
CA GLU A 65 10.41 14.12 -17.13
C GLU A 65 8.90 13.91 -17.35
N GLU A 66 8.53 13.23 -18.43
CA GLU A 66 7.14 12.87 -18.73
C GLU A 66 6.59 11.84 -17.74
N GLU A 67 7.32 10.76 -17.47
CA GLU A 67 6.94 9.78 -16.44
C GLU A 67 6.90 10.42 -15.04
N LYS A 68 7.87 11.29 -14.72
CA LYS A 68 7.91 12.04 -13.45
C LYS A 68 6.66 12.90 -13.30
N ARG A 69 6.21 13.56 -14.39
CA ARG A 69 4.97 14.34 -14.42
C ARG A 69 3.75 13.45 -14.18
N ILE A 70 3.67 12.29 -14.84
CA ILE A 70 2.57 11.34 -14.62
C ILE A 70 2.50 10.91 -13.15
N ILE A 71 3.64 10.53 -12.57
CA ILE A 71 3.73 10.13 -11.15
C ILE A 71 3.32 11.30 -10.24
N ALA A 72 3.77 12.52 -10.50
CA ALA A 72 3.40 13.68 -9.69
C ALA A 72 1.89 13.94 -9.68
N TYR A 73 1.22 13.86 -10.84
CA TYR A 73 -0.24 13.97 -10.90
C TYR A 73 -0.94 12.79 -10.24
N HIS A 74 -0.41 11.57 -10.38
CA HIS A 74 -0.94 10.37 -9.72
C HIS A 74 -0.93 10.50 -8.20
N GLU A 75 0.23 10.81 -7.60
CA GLU A 75 0.36 10.98 -6.15
C GLU A 75 -0.43 12.19 -5.64
N SER A 76 -0.51 13.26 -6.44
CA SER A 76 -1.35 14.43 -6.11
C SER A 76 -2.84 14.09 -6.08
N GLY A 77 -3.30 13.17 -6.94
CA GLY A 77 -4.67 12.67 -6.95
C GLY A 77 -5.02 11.95 -5.65
N HIS A 78 -4.15 11.03 -5.20
CA HIS A 78 -4.30 10.38 -3.90
C HIS A 78 -4.33 11.40 -2.76
N ALA A 79 -3.35 12.30 -2.73
CA ALA A 79 -3.22 13.30 -1.68
C ALA A 79 -4.43 14.23 -1.59
N LEU A 80 -4.89 14.79 -2.71
CA LEU A 80 -6.02 15.70 -2.71
C LEU A 80 -7.29 15.03 -2.19
N LEU A 81 -7.55 13.79 -2.61
CA LEU A 81 -8.67 13.00 -2.08
C LEU A 81 -8.51 12.68 -0.59
N SER A 82 -7.31 12.31 -0.13
CA SER A 82 -7.03 12.09 1.31
C SER A 82 -7.31 13.32 2.17
N HIS A 83 -7.18 14.52 1.61
CA HIS A 83 -7.46 15.78 2.30
C HIS A 83 -8.95 16.14 2.33
N ILE A 84 -9.63 15.99 1.18
CA ILE A 84 -11.03 16.41 1.02
C ILE A 84 -11.99 15.41 1.65
N LEU A 85 -11.74 14.11 1.49
CA LEU A 85 -12.64 13.07 1.97
C LEU A 85 -12.73 13.11 3.51
N PRO A 86 -13.94 12.97 4.07
CA PRO A 86 -14.17 13.19 5.50
C PRO A 86 -13.64 12.08 6.40
N ASN A 87 -13.56 10.84 5.90
CA ASN A 87 -13.23 9.66 6.69
C ASN A 87 -11.85 9.07 6.37
N THR A 88 -10.99 9.79 5.63
CA THR A 88 -9.63 9.37 5.31
C THR A 88 -8.63 9.88 6.35
N ASP A 89 -7.54 9.15 6.53
CA ASP A 89 -6.46 9.57 7.40
C ASP A 89 -5.74 10.84 6.87
N PRO A 90 -5.25 11.73 7.74
CA PRO A 90 -4.49 12.90 7.32
C PRO A 90 -3.17 12.53 6.66
N ILE A 91 -2.81 13.29 5.63
CA ILE A 91 -1.52 13.17 4.93
C ILE A 91 -0.41 13.57 5.88
N HIS A 92 0.66 12.80 5.86
CA HIS A 92 1.90 13.10 6.55
C HIS A 92 3.02 13.47 5.58
N LYS A 93 3.13 12.74 4.46
CA LYS A 93 4.16 12.98 3.45
C LYS A 93 3.74 12.46 2.09
N ILE A 94 4.18 13.13 1.03
CA ILE A 94 4.02 12.68 -0.36
C ILE A 94 5.39 12.72 -1.02
N SER A 95 5.72 11.72 -1.82
CA SER A 95 6.98 11.69 -2.57
C SER A 95 6.80 11.02 -3.94
N ILE A 96 7.51 11.54 -4.94
CA ILE A 96 7.66 10.92 -6.25
C ILE A 96 9.03 10.24 -6.41
N ILE A 97 9.76 10.10 -5.31
CA ILE A 97 11.04 9.39 -5.29
C ILE A 97 10.78 7.89 -5.25
N SER A 98 11.29 7.18 -6.25
CA SER A 98 11.05 5.74 -6.36
C SER A 98 11.72 4.93 -5.26
N ARG A 99 10.95 4.08 -4.59
CA ARG A 99 11.41 3.14 -3.55
C ARG A 99 10.95 1.73 -3.87
N GLY A 100 11.86 0.76 -3.81
CA GLY A 100 11.54 -0.65 -4.06
C GLY A 100 10.77 -0.87 -5.38
N ARG A 101 9.48 -1.20 -5.28
CA ARG A 101 8.57 -1.37 -6.43
C ARG A 101 7.68 -0.14 -6.71
N ALA A 102 7.58 0.79 -5.77
CA ALA A 102 6.76 1.99 -5.87
C ALA A 102 7.45 3.05 -6.73
N LEU A 103 6.68 3.75 -7.58
CA LEU A 103 7.18 4.86 -8.39
C LEU A 103 7.09 6.19 -7.63
N GLY A 104 6.02 6.36 -6.86
CA GLY A 104 5.79 7.39 -5.84
C GLY A 104 4.96 6.79 -4.70
N TYR A 105 4.71 7.58 -3.66
CA TYR A 105 3.85 7.17 -2.55
C TYR A 105 3.31 8.36 -1.75
N VAL A 106 2.10 8.17 -1.21
CA VAL A 106 1.48 9.02 -0.18
C VAL A 106 1.47 8.25 1.15
N ILE A 107 2.03 8.85 2.20
CA ILE A 107 1.95 8.36 3.58
C ILE A 107 0.88 9.16 4.32
N THR A 108 -0.13 8.46 4.83
CA THR A 108 -1.13 8.99 5.75
C THR A 108 -0.90 8.42 7.15
N LEU A 109 -1.22 9.20 8.19
CA LEU A 109 -1.11 8.74 9.57
C LEU A 109 -2.48 8.64 10.24
N PRO A 110 -2.84 7.49 10.81
CA PRO A 110 -4.08 7.37 11.55
C PRO A 110 -4.09 8.31 12.76
N GLU A 111 -5.24 8.95 12.98
CA GLU A 111 -5.45 9.79 14.17
C GLU A 111 -5.76 8.93 15.41
N GLU A 112 -6.43 7.80 15.19
CA GLU A 112 -6.93 6.88 16.21
C GLU A 112 -6.73 5.43 15.76
N ASP A 113 -6.39 4.56 16.70
CA ASP A 113 -6.39 3.12 16.48
C ASP A 113 -7.83 2.60 16.50
N LYS A 114 -8.40 2.33 15.32
CA LYS A 114 -9.78 1.85 15.18
C LYS A 114 -9.82 0.36 14.88
N TYR A 115 -10.59 -0.36 15.70
CA TYR A 115 -10.91 -1.78 15.45
C TYR A 115 -12.07 -1.97 14.48
N LEU A 116 -12.94 -0.97 14.34
CA LEU A 116 -14.15 -1.03 13.52
C LEU A 116 -14.08 0.01 12.40
N LYS A 117 -14.42 -0.40 11.17
CA LYS A 117 -14.50 0.48 10.00
C LYS A 117 -15.93 0.60 9.51
N SER A 118 -16.40 1.83 9.29
CA SER A 118 -17.76 2.07 8.78
C SER A 118 -17.83 1.89 7.26
N LYS A 119 -19.02 1.61 6.71
CA LYS A 119 -19.22 1.57 5.24
C LYS A 119 -18.75 2.85 4.56
N LYS A 120 -19.01 4.02 5.16
CA LYS A 120 -18.61 5.33 4.61
C LYS A 120 -17.09 5.48 4.55
N GLU A 121 -16.40 5.04 5.59
CA GLU A 121 -14.93 5.03 5.65
C GLU A 121 -14.33 4.11 4.59
N LEU A 122 -14.90 2.91 4.40
CA LEU A 122 -14.43 2.00 3.36
C LEU A 122 -14.65 2.56 1.96
N LEU A 123 -15.79 3.20 1.70
CA LEU A 123 -16.05 3.87 0.41
C LEU A 123 -15.10 5.04 0.17
N ASP A 124 -14.80 5.85 1.19
CA ASP A 124 -13.83 6.94 1.08
C ASP A 124 -12.40 6.39 0.84
N ASN A 125 -12.02 5.29 1.48
CA ASN A 125 -10.74 4.62 1.23
C ASN A 125 -10.65 4.07 -0.20
N ILE A 126 -11.72 3.48 -0.73
CA ILE A 126 -11.78 3.07 -2.15
C ILE A 126 -11.65 4.28 -3.06
N THR A 127 -12.37 5.36 -2.77
CA THR A 127 -12.31 6.62 -3.54
C THR A 127 -10.88 7.16 -3.57
N GLN A 128 -10.20 7.20 -2.41
CA GLN A 128 -8.80 7.61 -2.31
C GLN A 128 -7.87 6.72 -3.13
N LEU A 129 -8.03 5.38 -3.08
CA LEU A 129 -7.23 4.43 -3.87
C LEU A 129 -7.42 4.63 -5.38
N LEU A 130 -8.59 5.05 -5.83
CA LEU A 130 -8.84 5.30 -7.25
C LEU A 130 -8.31 6.67 -7.71
N GLY A 131 -7.93 7.55 -6.78
CA GLY A 131 -7.52 8.93 -7.04
C GLY A 131 -6.36 9.09 -8.02
N GLY A 132 -5.33 8.25 -7.92
CA GLY A 132 -4.20 8.30 -8.83
C GLY A 132 -4.59 8.04 -10.28
N ARG A 133 -5.38 6.97 -10.52
CA ARG A 133 -5.91 6.64 -11.86
C ARG A 133 -6.80 7.76 -12.40
N VAL A 134 -7.73 8.28 -11.59
CA VAL A 134 -8.64 9.34 -12.02
C VAL A 134 -7.86 10.61 -12.39
N SER A 135 -6.85 10.96 -11.60
CA SER A 135 -5.98 12.11 -11.87
C SER A 135 -5.19 11.95 -13.17
N GLU A 136 -4.69 10.74 -13.47
CA GLU A 136 -4.06 10.43 -14.75
C GLU A 136 -5.03 10.68 -15.92
N GLU A 137 -6.21 10.04 -15.90
CA GLU A 137 -7.20 10.13 -16.99
C GLU A 137 -7.65 11.58 -17.24
N MET A 138 -7.71 12.41 -16.20
CA MET A 138 -8.13 13.81 -16.33
C MET A 138 -7.09 14.74 -16.96
N ASN A 139 -5.81 14.39 -16.88
CA ASN A 139 -4.69 15.30 -17.18
C ASN A 139 -3.76 14.80 -18.29
N PHE A 140 -3.92 13.56 -18.73
CA PHE A 140 -3.13 12.94 -19.79
C PHE A 140 -4.04 12.22 -20.79
N ASP A 141 -3.56 12.05 -22.02
CA ASP A 141 -4.33 11.43 -23.11
C ASP A 141 -4.42 9.90 -22.99
N ASP A 142 -3.54 9.27 -22.20
CA ASP A 142 -3.49 7.83 -22.01
C ASP A 142 -3.30 7.45 -20.54
N ILE A 143 -3.83 6.29 -20.16
CA ILE A 143 -3.74 5.72 -18.82
C ILE A 143 -2.55 4.78 -18.73
N THR A 144 -1.85 4.77 -17.59
CA THR A 144 -0.64 3.95 -17.43
C THR A 144 -0.87 2.64 -16.68
N SER A 145 0.10 1.74 -16.65
CA SER A 145 0.05 0.56 -15.76
C SER A 145 0.33 0.89 -14.28
N GLY A 146 0.62 2.15 -13.93
CA GLY A 146 1.01 2.57 -12.58
C GLY A 146 -0.04 2.28 -11.50
N ALA A 147 -1.32 2.45 -11.83
CA ALA A 147 -2.43 2.26 -10.90
C ALA A 147 -2.83 0.80 -10.62
N GLN A 148 -2.07 -0.20 -11.10
CA GLN A 148 -2.43 -1.62 -10.96
C GLN A 148 -2.65 -2.02 -9.49
N ASN A 149 -1.73 -1.62 -8.60
CA ASN A 149 -1.80 -1.96 -7.19
C ASN A 149 -3.03 -1.32 -6.50
N ASP A 150 -3.38 -0.09 -6.88
CA ASP A 150 -4.48 0.62 -6.25
C ASP A 150 -5.83 0.08 -6.71
N LEU A 151 -5.94 -0.29 -8.00
CA LEU A 151 -7.09 -1.01 -8.54
C LEU A 151 -7.29 -2.37 -7.88
N ASP A 152 -6.21 -3.14 -7.69
CA ASP A 152 -6.26 -4.44 -7.00
C ASP A 152 -6.72 -4.28 -5.55
N ARG A 153 -6.16 -3.32 -4.81
CA ARG A 153 -6.55 -3.02 -3.42
C ARG A 153 -7.99 -2.55 -3.32
N ALA A 154 -8.41 -1.63 -4.19
CA ALA A 154 -9.78 -1.13 -4.25
C ALA A 154 -10.78 -2.26 -4.53
N THR A 155 -10.47 -3.10 -5.53
CA THR A 155 -11.31 -4.24 -5.91
C THR A 155 -11.42 -5.27 -4.79
N LYS A 156 -10.31 -5.60 -4.14
CA LYS A 156 -10.31 -6.51 -2.97
C LYS A 156 -11.12 -5.95 -1.82
N LEU A 157 -10.99 -4.65 -1.54
CA LEU A 157 -11.74 -4.01 -0.47
C LEU A 157 -13.25 -3.97 -0.77
N ALA A 158 -13.64 -3.60 -2.00
CA ALA A 158 -15.02 -3.65 -2.45
C ALA A 158 -15.60 -5.07 -2.37
N ARG A 159 -14.83 -6.09 -2.79
CA ARG A 159 -15.24 -7.49 -2.66
C ARG A 159 -15.46 -7.87 -1.21
N LYS A 160 -14.54 -7.52 -0.29
CA LYS A 160 -14.71 -7.76 1.16
C LYS A 160 -15.95 -7.08 1.73
N MET A 161 -16.25 -5.85 1.30
CA MET A 161 -17.47 -5.15 1.70
C MET A 161 -18.72 -5.96 1.33
N VAL A 162 -18.73 -6.56 0.15
CA VAL A 162 -19.86 -7.34 -0.36
C VAL A 162 -19.91 -8.74 0.27
N THR A 163 -18.79 -9.45 0.35
CA THR A 163 -18.75 -10.88 0.70
C THR A 163 -18.47 -11.18 2.16
N GLU A 164 -17.73 -10.32 2.87
CA GLU A 164 -17.32 -10.56 4.26
C GLU A 164 -18.09 -9.67 5.25
N PHE A 165 -18.34 -8.42 4.88
CA PHE A 165 -18.93 -7.43 5.79
C PHE A 165 -20.44 -7.23 5.62
N GLY A 166 -21.06 -7.89 4.64
CA GLY A 166 -22.51 -7.78 4.40
C GLY A 166 -22.98 -6.37 4.10
N MET A 167 -22.16 -5.55 3.44
CA MET A 167 -22.42 -4.12 3.17
C MET A 167 -23.13 -3.86 1.83
N SER A 168 -23.55 -4.90 1.12
CA SER A 168 -24.40 -4.80 -0.08
C SER A 168 -25.87 -4.69 0.32
N SER A 169 -26.59 -3.72 -0.25
CA SER A 169 -28.05 -3.62 -0.06
C SER A 169 -28.81 -4.73 -0.80
N LYS A 170 -28.22 -5.27 -1.88
CA LYS A 170 -28.85 -6.30 -2.70
C LYS A 170 -28.71 -7.68 -2.08
N LEU A 171 -27.49 -8.04 -1.66
CA LEU A 171 -27.21 -9.36 -1.07
C LEU A 171 -27.54 -9.41 0.44
N GLY A 172 -27.63 -8.25 1.08
CA GLY A 172 -27.97 -8.14 2.50
C GLY A 172 -26.81 -8.51 3.43
N PRO A 173 -27.09 -8.62 4.74
CA PRO A 173 -26.07 -8.81 5.77
C PRO A 173 -25.69 -10.29 5.92
N VAL A 174 -25.16 -10.90 4.85
CA VAL A 174 -24.74 -12.31 4.81
C VAL A 174 -23.26 -12.40 4.43
N THR A 175 -22.55 -13.36 5.03
CA THR A 175 -21.16 -13.67 4.69
C THR A 175 -21.10 -14.77 3.65
N TYR A 176 -20.42 -14.50 2.54
CA TYR A 176 -20.16 -15.41 1.43
C TYR A 176 -18.72 -15.93 1.41
N LYS A 177 -17.90 -15.54 2.40
CA LYS A 177 -16.54 -16.03 2.57
C LYS A 177 -16.58 -17.51 2.95
N ILE A 178 -15.70 -18.29 2.34
CA ILE A 178 -15.32 -19.60 2.85
C ILE A 178 -14.11 -19.36 3.73
N ASP A 179 -14.20 -19.74 5.00
CA ASP A 179 -13.00 -19.78 5.84
C ASP A 179 -12.01 -20.73 5.18
N GLU A 180 -10.82 -20.22 4.87
CA GLU A 180 -9.66 -21.03 4.49
C GLU A 180 -9.22 -21.80 5.74
N GLU A 181 -10.04 -22.75 6.20
CA GLU A 181 -9.65 -23.68 7.25
C GLU A 181 -8.45 -24.47 6.73
N GLU A 182 -7.36 -24.44 7.49
CA GLU A 182 -5.99 -24.79 7.12
C GLU A 182 -5.90 -25.91 6.06
N VAL A 183 -5.54 -25.53 4.83
CA VAL A 183 -5.19 -26.47 3.75
C VAL A 183 -3.81 -27.06 4.02
N PHE A 184 -3.70 -27.82 5.11
CA PHE A 184 -2.50 -28.53 5.53
C PHE A 184 -2.51 -29.95 4.97
N LEU A 185 -2.63 -30.11 3.65
CA LEU A 185 -2.12 -31.30 2.94
C LEU A 185 -2.16 -31.06 1.43
N GLY A 186 -0.99 -31.18 0.79
CA GLY A 186 -0.79 -30.90 -0.62
C GLY A 186 -1.83 -31.55 -1.54
N LYS A 187 -2.69 -30.70 -2.10
CA LYS A 187 -3.38 -30.86 -3.38
C LYS A 187 -4.10 -29.56 -3.70
N GLU A 188 -4.03 -29.18 -4.97
CA GLU A 188 -4.87 -28.17 -5.60
C GLU A 188 -6.35 -28.51 -5.36
N ILE A 189 -6.92 -28.03 -4.26
CA ILE A 189 -8.36 -28.03 -4.05
C ILE A 189 -8.82 -26.63 -4.40
N ILE A 190 -9.36 -26.50 -5.61
CA ILE A 190 -10.15 -25.36 -6.03
C ILE A 190 -11.26 -25.20 -4.98
N SER A 191 -11.07 -24.26 -4.04
CA SER A 191 -12.11 -23.85 -3.11
C SER A 191 -13.25 -23.29 -3.95
N ARG A 192 -14.26 -24.12 -4.21
CA ARG A 192 -15.44 -23.68 -4.95
C ARG A 192 -16.27 -22.82 -4.01
N PRO A 193 -16.69 -21.61 -4.41
CA PRO A 193 -17.57 -20.79 -3.60
C PRO A 193 -18.85 -21.56 -3.22
N HIS A 194 -19.28 -21.48 -1.96
CA HIS A 194 -20.52 -22.12 -1.46
C HIS A 194 -21.77 -21.30 -1.82
N TYR A 195 -21.79 -20.70 -3.00
CA TYR A 195 -22.91 -19.89 -3.49
C TYR A 195 -23.13 -20.13 -4.98
N SER A 196 -24.37 -19.90 -5.45
CA SER A 196 -24.74 -20.15 -6.85
C SER A 196 -24.01 -19.20 -7.81
N GLU A 197 -23.94 -19.57 -9.09
CA GLU A 197 -23.42 -18.68 -10.14
C GLU A 197 -24.20 -17.36 -10.22
N GLU A 198 -25.49 -17.39 -9.91
CA GLU A 198 -26.33 -16.19 -9.82
C GLU A 198 -25.83 -15.24 -8.73
N ILE A 199 -25.53 -15.77 -7.53
CA ILE A 199 -24.95 -14.98 -6.44
C ILE A 199 -23.55 -14.49 -6.79
N ALA A 200 -22.74 -15.31 -7.48
CA ALA A 200 -21.42 -14.90 -7.96
C ALA A 200 -21.52 -13.70 -8.91
N SER A 201 -22.44 -13.77 -9.87
CA SER A 201 -22.71 -12.67 -10.82
C SER A 201 -23.20 -11.41 -10.11
N ASP A 202 -24.04 -11.57 -9.08
CA ASP A 202 -24.52 -10.46 -8.27
C ASP A 202 -23.41 -9.81 -7.44
N ILE A 203 -22.51 -10.60 -6.85
CA ILE A 203 -21.31 -10.09 -6.16
C ILE A 203 -20.47 -9.26 -7.13
N ASP A 204 -20.19 -9.77 -8.33
CA ASP A 204 -19.36 -9.07 -9.31
C ASP A 204 -20.02 -7.76 -9.78
N ARG A 205 -21.34 -7.75 -9.94
CA ARG A 205 -22.09 -6.53 -10.28
C ARG A 205 -22.02 -5.49 -9.15
N GLU A 206 -22.19 -5.91 -7.90
CA GLU A 206 -22.09 -5.01 -6.74
C GLU A 206 -20.67 -4.44 -6.58
N VAL A 207 -19.63 -5.27 -6.76
CA VAL A 207 -18.24 -4.81 -6.74
C VAL A 207 -18.00 -3.78 -7.83
N HIS A 208 -18.42 -4.06 -9.07
CA HIS A 208 -18.29 -3.13 -10.18
C HIS A 208 -19.02 -1.81 -9.92
N GLN A 209 -20.23 -1.86 -9.36
CA GLN A 209 -21.01 -0.68 -9.00
C GLN A 209 -20.28 0.17 -7.94
N ILE A 210 -19.80 -0.44 -6.85
CA ILE A 210 -19.07 0.27 -5.79
C ILE A 210 -17.83 0.97 -6.36
N ILE A 211 -17.05 0.27 -7.18
CA ILE A 211 -15.84 0.83 -7.80
C ILE A 211 -16.21 2.01 -8.71
N SER A 212 -17.22 1.85 -9.56
CA SER A 212 -17.65 2.90 -10.50
C SER A 212 -18.18 4.15 -9.79
N GLU A 213 -18.98 3.98 -8.74
CA GLU A 213 -19.50 5.10 -7.93
C GLU A 213 -18.36 5.85 -7.22
N CYS A 214 -17.41 5.12 -6.62
CA CYS A 214 -16.23 5.72 -6.00
C CYS A 214 -15.33 6.41 -7.04
N TYR A 215 -15.19 5.84 -8.23
CA TYR A 215 -14.42 6.42 -9.34
C TYR A 215 -15.01 7.77 -9.77
N GLU A 216 -16.30 7.82 -10.04
CA GLU A 216 -17.00 9.05 -10.43
C GLU A 216 -17.02 10.10 -9.31
N LYS A 217 -17.18 9.66 -8.06
CA LYS A 217 -17.06 10.55 -6.90
C LYS A 217 -15.66 11.18 -6.83
N GLY A 218 -14.61 10.38 -6.99
CA GLY A 218 -13.23 10.86 -7.03
C GLY A 218 -13.02 11.85 -8.18
N ARG A 219 -13.55 11.53 -9.37
CA ARG A 219 -13.50 12.36 -10.57
C ARG A 219 -14.14 13.72 -10.35
N GLN A 220 -15.35 13.75 -9.80
CA GLN A 220 -16.04 15.01 -9.51
C GLN A 220 -15.23 15.88 -8.53
N ILE A 221 -14.73 15.29 -7.44
CA ILE A 221 -13.92 16.01 -6.46
C ILE A 221 -12.66 16.60 -7.09
N LEU A 222 -11.94 15.81 -7.90
CA LEU A 222 -10.72 16.28 -8.56
C LEU A 222 -11.01 17.35 -9.63
N ILE A 223 -12.14 17.28 -10.33
CA ILE A 223 -12.56 18.31 -11.30
C ILE A 223 -12.85 19.62 -10.57
N ASP A 224 -13.61 19.56 -9.48
CA ASP A 224 -14.00 20.73 -8.69
C ASP A 224 -12.78 21.42 -8.05
N ASN A 225 -11.66 20.71 -7.92
CA ASN A 225 -10.43 21.18 -7.29
C ASN A 225 -9.21 21.10 -8.23
N ARG A 226 -9.43 21.24 -9.54
CA ARG A 226 -8.38 21.08 -10.57
C ARG A 226 -7.17 21.99 -10.33
N ASP A 227 -7.37 23.23 -9.94
CA ASP A 227 -6.29 24.19 -9.69
C ASP A 227 -5.38 23.74 -8.54
N ALA A 228 -5.99 23.20 -7.47
CA ALA A 228 -5.24 22.66 -6.33
C ALA A 228 -4.45 21.41 -6.73
N LEU A 229 -5.04 20.54 -7.55
CA LEU A 229 -4.36 19.34 -8.08
C LEU A 229 -3.12 19.73 -8.90
N THR A 230 -3.27 20.66 -9.85
CA THR A 230 -2.16 21.14 -10.69
C THR A 230 -1.07 21.82 -9.85
N THR A 231 -1.47 22.63 -8.87
CA THR A 231 -0.54 23.30 -7.96
C THR A 231 0.29 22.30 -7.16
N LEU A 232 -0.36 21.26 -6.61
CA LEU A 232 0.31 20.21 -5.84
C LEU A 232 1.26 19.38 -6.72
N ALA A 233 0.83 19.03 -7.94
CA ALA A 233 1.63 18.25 -8.87
C ALA A 233 2.89 19.01 -9.33
N ASN A 234 2.77 20.31 -9.60
CA ASN A 234 3.92 21.13 -9.98
C ASN A 234 4.92 21.28 -8.82
N GLU A 235 4.43 21.50 -7.61
CA GLU A 235 5.31 21.58 -6.43
C GLU A 235 6.02 20.23 -6.16
N LEU A 236 5.35 19.10 -6.39
CA LEU A 236 5.97 17.77 -6.31
C LEU A 236 7.03 17.56 -7.40
N MET A 237 6.84 18.08 -8.60
CA MET A 237 7.86 18.02 -9.66
C MET A 237 9.15 18.74 -9.24
N ASP A 238 8.99 19.90 -8.57
CA ASP A 238 10.09 20.77 -8.16
C ASP A 238 10.84 20.24 -6.94
N LYS A 239 10.12 19.79 -5.90
CA LYS A 239 10.71 19.36 -4.62
C LYS A 239 10.88 17.85 -4.45
N GLU A 240 10.22 17.06 -5.28
CA GLU A 240 10.17 15.59 -5.25
C GLU A 240 9.53 14.96 -4.01
N THR A 241 9.50 15.67 -2.89
CA THR A 241 8.87 15.27 -1.63
C THR A 241 8.25 16.49 -0.96
N LEU A 242 7.04 16.34 -0.45
CA LEU A 242 6.33 17.38 0.31
C LEU A 242 5.91 16.86 1.69
N THR A 243 6.15 17.67 2.71
CA THR A 243 5.65 17.38 4.07
C THR A 243 4.19 17.79 4.21
N ARG A 244 3.52 17.31 5.27
CA ARG A 244 2.15 17.72 5.61
C ARG A 244 1.99 19.23 5.62
N GLU A 245 2.91 19.98 6.24
CA GLU A 245 2.80 21.42 6.36
C GLU A 245 2.84 22.11 4.99
N GLU A 246 3.65 21.60 4.07
CA GLU A 246 3.73 22.11 2.70
C GLU A 246 2.45 21.81 1.92
N VAL A 247 1.97 20.56 1.99
CA VAL A 247 0.70 20.16 1.36
C VAL A 247 -0.45 21.02 1.87
N MET A 248 -0.56 21.21 3.19
CA MET A 248 -1.64 22.00 3.79
C MET A 248 -1.59 23.48 3.40
N LYS A 249 -0.39 24.05 3.16
CA LYS A 249 -0.26 25.42 2.62
C LYS A 249 -0.84 25.52 1.21
N MET A 250 -0.58 24.52 0.37
CA MET A 250 -1.09 24.48 -1.01
C MET A 250 -2.60 24.20 -1.07
N LEU A 251 -3.11 23.44 -0.11
CA LEU A 251 -4.54 23.10 0.01
C LEU A 251 -5.35 24.09 0.86
N PHE A 252 -4.76 25.22 1.28
CA PHE A 252 -5.41 26.15 2.22
C PHE A 252 -6.80 26.65 1.77
N ASN A 253 -7.02 26.79 0.46
CA ASN A 253 -8.30 27.23 -0.11
C ASN A 253 -9.27 26.07 -0.42
N VAL A 254 -8.87 24.82 -0.22
CA VAL A 254 -9.68 23.64 -0.48
C VAL A 254 -10.50 23.33 0.77
N LYS A 255 -11.83 23.29 0.64
CA LYS A 255 -12.70 22.93 1.77
C LYS A 255 -12.53 21.45 2.10
N SER A 256 -11.90 21.16 3.24
CA SER A 256 -11.92 19.81 3.81
C SER A 256 -13.30 19.50 4.39
N HIS A 257 -13.81 18.29 4.14
CA HIS A 257 -15.06 17.81 4.76
C HIS A 257 -14.81 17.03 6.05
N LYS A 258 -13.57 16.97 6.56
CA LYS A 258 -13.25 16.26 7.80
C LYS A 258 -14.03 16.86 8.98
N LYS A 259 -14.65 15.99 9.79
CA LYS A 259 -15.28 16.41 11.03
C LYS A 259 -14.17 16.79 12.01
N ASN A 260 -14.09 18.05 12.42
CA ASN A 260 -13.15 18.49 13.44
C ASN A 260 -13.40 17.74 14.76
N SER A 261 -12.48 16.84 15.11
CA SER A 261 -12.41 16.17 16.42
C SER A 261 -11.85 17.09 17.52
N GLN A 262 -11.48 18.34 17.20
CA GLN A 262 -10.83 19.28 18.12
C GLN A 262 -11.77 20.11 19.03
N GLU A 263 -13.10 19.95 18.95
CA GLU A 263 -14.04 20.77 19.74
C GLU A 263 -14.51 20.12 21.07
N LEU A 264 -14.09 18.89 21.38
CA LEU A 264 -14.51 18.15 22.59
C LEU A 264 -13.54 18.27 23.79
N ALA A 265 -12.42 19.00 23.67
CA ALA A 265 -11.46 19.20 24.77
C ALA A 265 -11.79 20.40 25.69
N GLY A 266 -13.02 20.93 25.59
CA GLY A 266 -13.40 22.23 26.16
C GLY A 266 -14.39 22.18 27.32
N VAL A 267 -14.48 21.13 28.15
CA VAL A 267 -15.20 21.23 29.44
C VAL A 267 -14.55 20.35 30.53
N SER A 268 -14.40 20.97 31.70
CA SER A 268 -14.03 20.45 33.02
C SER A 268 -12.56 20.10 33.31
N ALA A 269 -11.81 21.14 33.68
CA ALA A 269 -10.88 21.04 34.80
C ALA A 269 -11.64 21.21 36.12
N SER A 270 -11.52 20.25 37.06
CA SER A 270 -11.49 20.52 38.51
C SER A 270 -11.17 19.26 39.32
N SER A 271 -10.03 19.31 40.01
CA SER A 271 -9.74 18.75 41.34
C SER A 271 -9.89 17.24 41.62
N ALA A 272 -8.77 16.53 41.72
CA ALA A 272 -8.30 15.92 42.98
C ALA A 272 -6.93 15.24 42.80
N SER A 273 -6.00 15.56 43.70
CA SER A 273 -4.64 15.02 43.82
C SER A 273 -4.61 13.65 44.55
N PRO A 274 -3.47 12.92 44.56
CA PRO A 274 -3.44 11.46 44.61
C PRO A 274 -3.18 10.89 46.02
N SER A 275 -3.59 9.64 46.26
CA SER A 275 -3.03 8.86 47.37
C SER A 275 -2.96 7.35 47.09
N ALA A 276 -1.74 6.85 47.28
CA ALA A 276 -1.37 5.55 47.88
C ALA A 276 -1.64 4.24 47.13
N SER A 277 -0.52 3.61 46.75
CA SER A 277 -0.29 2.18 46.61
C SER A 277 -0.64 1.40 47.89
N PRO A 278 -0.88 0.08 47.78
CA PRO A 278 0.17 -0.82 48.24
C PRO A 278 0.45 -2.00 47.28
N SER A 279 1.69 -2.48 47.37
CA SER A 279 2.25 -3.65 46.68
C SER A 279 1.90 -4.97 47.41
N PRO A 280 2.56 -6.12 47.12
CA PRO A 280 2.02 -7.24 46.35
C PRO A 280 1.74 -8.49 47.21
N VAL A 281 1.01 -9.49 46.69
CA VAL A 281 0.97 -10.83 47.30
C VAL A 281 1.04 -11.91 46.21
N SER A 282 2.06 -12.76 46.33
CA SER A 282 2.28 -14.01 45.61
C SER A 282 1.75 -15.19 46.43
N ALA A 283 1.08 -16.17 45.80
CA ALA A 283 1.20 -17.62 46.09
C ALA A 283 0.24 -18.45 45.22
N GLN A 284 0.57 -19.73 45.07
CA GLN A 284 0.22 -20.67 44.00
C GLN A 284 -1.04 -21.54 44.22
N SER A 285 -1.52 -22.09 43.09
CA SER A 285 -2.12 -23.43 42.84
C SER A 285 -3.39 -23.90 43.57
N SER A 286 -4.42 -24.24 42.80
CA SER A 286 -4.99 -25.61 42.70
C SER A 286 -6.12 -25.67 41.66
N ALA A 287 -6.18 -26.76 40.90
CA ALA A 287 -7.15 -27.05 39.84
C ALA A 287 -8.52 -27.52 40.36
N SER A 288 -9.62 -27.19 39.67
CA SER A 288 -10.65 -28.15 39.23
C SER A 288 -11.65 -27.51 38.24
N ALA A 289 -12.24 -28.36 37.41
CA ALA A 289 -13.03 -28.04 36.23
C ALA A 289 -14.48 -27.59 36.53
N ALA A 290 -15.01 -26.66 35.73
CA ALA A 290 -16.00 -26.96 34.68
C ALA A 290 -16.80 -25.71 34.23
N SER A 291 -16.90 -25.60 32.91
CA SER A 291 -17.98 -25.00 32.12
C SER A 291 -18.02 -23.49 31.87
N THR A 292 -18.03 -23.19 30.56
CA THR A 292 -18.83 -22.18 29.85
C THR A 292 -17.99 -21.16 29.06
N THR A 293 -17.72 -21.55 27.81
CA THR A 293 -17.92 -20.77 26.57
C THR A 293 -17.13 -19.45 26.38
N ALA A 294 -16.46 -19.39 25.22
CA ALA A 294 -15.82 -18.24 24.56
C ALA A 294 -14.33 -17.98 24.88
N ALA A 295 -13.46 -18.63 24.12
CA ALA A 295 -12.12 -18.14 23.80
C ALA A 295 -11.69 -18.67 22.42
N ILE A 296 -10.71 -17.96 21.82
CA ILE A 296 -9.90 -18.31 20.63
C ILE A 296 -10.56 -17.90 19.30
N ALA A 297 -9.95 -17.17 18.36
CA ALA A 297 -8.73 -16.37 18.31
C ALA A 297 -8.78 -15.54 17.00
N ILE A 298 -8.26 -14.31 17.01
CA ILE A 298 -7.80 -13.65 15.77
C ILE A 298 -6.37 -13.19 16.04
N LYS A 299 -5.46 -14.10 15.69
CA LYS A 299 -4.04 -13.86 15.50
C LYS A 299 -3.78 -14.49 14.14
N ASP A 300 -3.54 -13.66 13.12
CA ASP A 300 -2.75 -13.97 11.91
C ASP A 300 -2.99 -12.93 10.82
N MET A 301 -2.09 -11.94 10.75
CA MET A 301 -1.72 -11.24 9.51
C MET A 301 -0.26 -10.80 9.66
N GLN A 302 0.68 -11.74 9.66
CA GLN A 302 2.10 -11.49 9.36
C GLN A 302 2.88 -12.80 9.22
N SER A 303 3.07 -13.25 7.98
CA SER A 303 4.15 -14.18 7.60
C SER A 303 4.30 -14.28 6.07
N GLY A 304 4.55 -13.13 5.43
CA GLY A 304 5.13 -13.12 4.08
C GLY A 304 6.64 -13.35 4.16
N ASN A 305 7.06 -14.58 4.43
CA ASN A 305 8.48 -14.91 4.60
C ASN A 305 9.18 -14.95 3.23
N ILE A 306 10.04 -13.97 2.99
CA ILE A 306 11.00 -13.92 1.87
C ILE A 306 12.13 -14.89 2.21
N ALA A 307 12.21 -16.01 1.49
CA ALA A 307 13.29 -16.97 1.62
C ALA A 307 14.60 -16.40 1.05
N TYR A 308 15.55 -16.07 1.94
CA TYR A 308 16.96 -15.91 1.59
C TYR A 308 17.65 -17.28 1.60
N GLY A 309 18.10 -17.75 0.43
CA GLY A 309 18.91 -18.96 0.31
C GLY A 309 20.28 -18.79 0.96
N ARG A 310 20.58 -19.63 1.96
CA ARG A 310 21.95 -19.81 2.48
C ARG A 310 22.77 -20.63 1.48
N ARG A 311 23.91 -20.08 1.06
CA ARG A 311 25.02 -20.84 0.48
C ARG A 311 25.70 -21.65 1.59
N SER A 312 25.76 -22.96 1.40
CA SER A 312 26.69 -23.84 2.10
C SER A 312 28.05 -23.74 1.42
N GLY A 313 29.09 -23.38 2.18
CA GLY A 313 30.46 -23.76 1.85
C GLY A 313 30.76 -25.08 2.53
N ASP A 314 31.43 -25.97 1.81
CA ASP A 314 32.67 -26.65 2.25
C ASP A 314 33.22 -27.49 1.07
N ASP A 315 34.40 -27.07 0.61
CA ASP A 315 35.56 -27.77 0.05
C ASP A 315 35.42 -29.07 -0.78
N ILE A 316 36.10 -29.09 -1.94
CA ILE A 316 37.25 -29.99 -2.25
C ILE A 316 37.92 -29.56 -3.59
N ASP A 317 39.19 -29.19 -3.43
CA ASP A 317 40.41 -29.36 -4.24
C ASP A 317 40.43 -29.76 -5.74
N SER A 318 41.48 -29.24 -6.39
CA SER A 318 42.26 -29.77 -7.53
C SER A 318 42.12 -29.12 -8.94
N ARG A 319 43.15 -28.30 -9.25
CA ARG A 319 44.06 -28.34 -10.43
C ARG A 319 43.48 -28.92 -11.73
N ASP A 320 43.56 -28.18 -12.85
CA ASP A 320 44.70 -28.28 -13.80
C ASP A 320 44.51 -27.40 -15.05
N TYR A 321 45.65 -27.11 -15.67
CA TYR A 321 45.92 -26.29 -16.85
C TYR A 321 45.28 -26.79 -18.17
N GLY A 322 44.96 -25.82 -19.06
CA GLY A 322 45.53 -25.82 -20.41
C GLY A 322 44.77 -26.47 -21.59
N ASN A 323 44.38 -25.59 -22.54
CA ASN A 323 44.77 -25.66 -23.96
C ASN A 323 44.20 -26.79 -24.87
N LYS A 324 43.37 -26.44 -25.87
CA LYS A 324 43.68 -26.53 -27.33
C LYS A 324 42.44 -26.58 -28.25
N LYS A 325 42.46 -25.64 -29.20
CA LYS A 325 42.30 -25.78 -30.68
C LYS A 325 41.09 -26.50 -31.30
N ALA A 326 40.32 -25.69 -32.04
CA ALA A 326 40.13 -25.70 -33.51
C ALA A 326 39.68 -26.97 -34.24
N SER A 327 38.53 -26.87 -34.92
CA SER A 327 38.27 -27.10 -36.36
C SER A 327 36.77 -27.41 -36.52
N GLY A 328 36.04 -27.11 -37.60
CA GLY A 328 36.32 -26.53 -38.89
C GLY A 328 35.05 -26.66 -39.75
N LYS A 329 34.74 -25.59 -40.49
CA LYS A 329 34.03 -25.52 -41.79
C LYS A 329 32.88 -26.52 -42.08
N LYS A 330 31.72 -25.98 -42.53
CA LYS A 330 31.42 -25.75 -43.97
C LYS A 330 30.03 -25.14 -44.19
N ASN A 331 30.04 -23.91 -44.70
CA ASN A 331 28.96 -23.30 -45.50
C ASN A 331 28.91 -23.95 -46.90
N LYS A 332 27.69 -24.06 -47.48
CA LYS A 332 27.41 -23.90 -48.92
C LYS A 332 25.89 -23.74 -49.14
N THR A 333 25.43 -22.52 -49.46
CA THR A 333 24.94 -22.03 -50.79
C THR A 333 23.49 -22.40 -51.11
N LYS A 334 22.57 -21.42 -51.12
CA LYS A 334 22.11 -20.56 -52.25
C LYS A 334 20.82 -21.07 -52.87
N THR A 335 19.75 -20.28 -52.81
CA THR A 335 18.99 -19.91 -54.04
C THR A 335 18.26 -18.59 -53.84
N VAL A 336 18.21 -17.82 -54.92
CA VAL A 336 17.89 -16.40 -55.04
C VAL A 336 16.45 -16.21 -55.49
N SER A 337 15.90 -15.05 -55.11
CA SER A 337 14.65 -14.40 -55.52
C SER A 337 14.09 -14.71 -56.91
N ARG A 338 12.75 -14.69 -57.05
CA ARG A 338 12.09 -13.85 -58.07
C ARG A 338 10.62 -13.57 -57.73
N ALA A 339 10.31 -12.29 -57.74
CA ALA A 339 8.98 -11.70 -57.64
C ALA A 339 8.08 -12.04 -58.84
N GLN A 340 6.76 -11.91 -58.59
CA GLN A 340 5.74 -11.39 -59.50
C GLN A 340 5.62 -12.01 -60.90
N LYS A 341 4.60 -12.86 -61.08
CA LYS A 341 3.71 -12.83 -62.27
C LYS A 341 2.44 -13.64 -61.97
N LEU A 342 1.28 -12.98 -61.87
CA LEU A 342 0.14 -13.03 -62.82
C LEU A 342 -0.49 -14.44 -62.93
N LYS A 343 -1.80 -14.69 -62.90
CA LYS A 343 -2.99 -13.86 -63.15
C LYS A 343 -4.21 -14.77 -62.92
N LYS A 344 -5.37 -14.16 -62.66
CA LYS A 344 -6.73 -14.57 -63.08
C LYS A 344 -7.30 -15.88 -62.51
N ASN A 345 -8.24 -15.73 -61.58
CA ASN A 345 -9.64 -16.19 -61.67
C ASN A 345 -10.27 -15.94 -60.29
N SER A 346 -11.07 -14.90 -60.12
CA SER A 346 -12.51 -15.11 -60.15
C SER A 346 -13.22 -13.79 -60.52
N LYS A 347 -14.03 -13.86 -61.58
CA LYS A 347 -14.96 -12.84 -62.04
C LYS A 347 -16.27 -13.01 -61.26
N ASN A 348 -16.81 -11.92 -60.71
CA ASN A 348 -18.01 -11.26 -61.24
C ASN A 348 -18.19 -9.91 -60.56
#